data_AF-A0A9Q3BSP9-F1
#
_entry.id   AF-A0A9Q3BSP9-F1
#
_cell.length_a   1.000
_cell.length_b   1.000
_cell.length_c   1.000
_cell.angle_alpha   90.00
_cell.angle_beta   90.00
_cell.angle_gamma   90.00
#
_symmetry.space_group_name_H-M   'P 1'
#
loop_
_entity.id
_entity.type
_entity.pdbx_description
1 polymer ?
#
loop_
_entity_poly.entity_id
_entity_poly.type
_entity_poly.pdbx_seq_one_letter_code
_entity_poly.pdbx_strand_id
1 'polypeptide(L)'
;MIGKNAVEVRLAEEFSRKHTVFPVSLVKLYFQTGEDKFPFRKKTSTAPDIVKIEDSPGPLKNIIKARKIRLNGKDQRQYLVRFKNQIADQDKW
;
A
#
# COMPACT_ATOMS: atom_id res chain seq x y z
N MET A 1 4.47 -23.92 -35.18
CA MET A 1 4.19 -22.58 -34.65
C MET A 1 3.75 -22.74 -33.21
N ILE A 2 4.45 -22.14 -32.25
CA ILE A 2 4.18 -22.28 -30.80
C ILE A 2 2.95 -21.43 -30.46
N GLY A 3 1.94 -22.00 -29.80
CA GLY A 3 0.68 -21.32 -29.50
C GLY A 3 0.81 -20.24 -28.42
N LYS A 4 -0.13 -19.30 -28.36
CA LYS A 4 -0.14 -18.16 -27.41
C LYS A 4 -0.01 -18.54 -25.93
N ASN A 5 -0.39 -19.77 -25.57
CA ASN A 5 -0.38 -20.27 -24.20
C ASN A 5 0.71 -21.33 -23.96
N ALA A 6 1.67 -21.48 -24.88
CA ALA A 6 2.75 -22.41 -24.69
C ALA A 6 3.75 -21.90 -23.64
N VAL A 7 4.21 -22.79 -22.79
CA VAL A 7 5.19 -22.52 -21.74
C VAL A 7 6.40 -23.41 -21.98
N GLU A 8 7.58 -22.81 -22.08
CA GLU A 8 8.85 -23.54 -22.13
C GLU A 8 9.28 -23.86 -20.70
N VAL A 9 9.55 -25.13 -20.41
CA VAL A 9 10.01 -25.58 -19.10
C VAL A 9 11.46 -26.06 -19.27
N ARG A 10 12.38 -25.45 -18.52
CA ARG A 10 13.77 -25.90 -18.42
C ARG A 10 13.96 -26.58 -17.08
N LEU A 11 14.33 -27.86 -17.10
CA LEU A 11 14.61 -28.65 -15.91
C LEU A 11 16.10 -28.60 -15.61
N ALA A 12 16.47 -28.49 -14.33
CA ALA A 12 17.84 -28.67 -13.90
C ALA A 12 18.27 -30.15 -14.05
N GLU A 13 19.57 -30.41 -14.20
CA GLU A 13 20.12 -31.74 -14.49
C GLU A 13 19.65 -32.82 -13.50
N GLU A 14 19.50 -32.45 -12.23
CA GLU A 14 19.04 -33.32 -11.14
C GLU A 14 17.61 -33.85 -11.32
N PHE A 15 16.77 -33.15 -12.10
CA PHE A 15 15.37 -33.49 -12.37
C PHE A 15 15.15 -34.06 -13.77
N SER A 16 16.21 -34.16 -14.59
CA SER A 16 16.15 -34.69 -15.97
C SER A 16 15.84 -36.19 -16.04
N ARG A 17 16.15 -36.95 -14.98
CA ARG A 17 16.05 -38.42 -14.95
C ARG A 17 14.75 -38.95 -14.34
N LYS A 18 13.96 -38.10 -13.67
CA LYS A 18 12.65 -38.49 -13.13
C LYS A 18 11.59 -38.31 -14.21
N HIS A 19 10.64 -39.25 -14.33
CA HIS A 19 9.47 -39.04 -15.19
C HIS A 19 8.83 -37.73 -14.76
N THR A 20 8.77 -36.76 -15.66
CA THR A 20 8.21 -35.44 -15.38
C THR A 20 6.71 -35.63 -15.26
N VAL A 21 6.23 -36.00 -14.06
CA VAL A 21 4.82 -35.81 -13.70
C VAL A 21 4.69 -34.31 -13.42
N PHE A 22 4.86 -33.52 -14.47
CA PHE A 22 4.66 -32.08 -14.40
C PHE A 22 3.15 -31.93 -14.22
N PRO A 23 2.68 -31.39 -13.09
CA PRO A 23 1.26 -31.21 -12.91
C PRO A 23 0.82 -30.16 -13.94
N VAL A 24 0.21 -30.62 -15.03
CA VAL A 24 -0.42 -29.77 -16.05
C VAL A 24 -1.46 -28.84 -15.40
N SER A 25 -1.89 -29.18 -14.18
CA SER A 25 -2.71 -28.34 -13.29
C SER A 25 -2.06 -27.03 -12.81
N LEU A 26 -0.74 -26.84 -12.95
CA LEU A 26 -0.10 -25.54 -12.68
C LEU A 26 -0.26 -24.54 -13.83
N VAL A 27 -0.60 -25.02 -15.03
CA VAL A 27 -0.82 -24.15 -16.20
C VAL A 27 -2.28 -23.75 -16.24
N LYS A 28 -2.63 -22.70 -15.50
CA LYS A 28 -3.97 -22.10 -15.61
C LYS A 28 -4.05 -21.28 -16.88
N LEU A 29 -4.92 -21.70 -17.80
CA LEU A 29 -5.23 -20.92 -19.00
C LEU A 29 -5.96 -19.64 -18.59
N TYR A 30 -5.27 -18.50 -18.68
CA TYR A 30 -5.89 -17.20 -18.53
C TYR A 30 -6.55 -16.80 -19.84
N PHE A 31 -7.86 -16.99 -19.94
CA PHE A 31 -8.64 -16.44 -21.05
C PHE A 31 -8.84 -14.95 -20.84
N GLN A 32 -8.66 -14.17 -21.90
CA GLN A 32 -9.14 -12.79 -21.89
C GLN A 32 -10.64 -12.83 -21.67
N THR A 33 -11.11 -12.10 -20.66
CA THR A 33 -12.52 -12.03 -20.34
C THR A 33 -13.20 -11.24 -21.46
N GLY A 34 -13.99 -11.91 -22.30
CA GLY A 34 -14.79 -11.22 -23.32
C GLY A 34 -15.88 -10.39 -22.67
N GLU A 35 -16.11 -9.17 -23.19
CA GLU A 35 -17.14 -8.25 -22.68
C GLU A 35 -18.54 -8.88 -22.75
N ASP A 36 -18.81 -9.72 -23.76
CA ASP A 36 -20.08 -10.45 -23.92
C ASP A 36 -20.41 -11.40 -22.75
N LYS A 37 -19.39 -11.99 -22.12
CA LYS A 37 -19.59 -12.94 -21.02
C LYS A 37 -19.77 -12.23 -19.68
N PHE A 38 -19.34 -10.98 -19.57
CA PHE A 38 -19.36 -10.21 -18.33
C PHE A 38 -19.76 -8.75 -18.59
N PRO A 39 -21.01 -8.50 -19.05
CA PRO A 39 -21.47 -7.19 -19.51
C PRO A 39 -21.49 -6.11 -18.40
N PHE A 40 -21.53 -6.54 -17.13
CA PHE A 40 -21.51 -5.65 -15.96
C PHE A 40 -20.10 -5.37 -15.42
N ARG A 41 -19.06 -5.97 -16.01
CA ARG A 41 -17.65 -5.67 -15.68
C ARG A 41 -17.21 -4.38 -16.36
N LYS A 42 -18.05 -3.34 -16.29
CA LYS A 42 -17.68 -1.99 -16.74
C LYS A 42 -16.46 -1.58 -15.92
N LYS A 43 -15.47 -0.99 -16.59
CA LYS A 43 -14.27 -0.40 -15.99
C LYS A 43 -14.68 0.79 -15.11
N THR A 44 -15.33 0.57 -13.97
CA THR A 44 -15.45 1.57 -12.92
C THR A 44 -14.11 1.65 -12.20
N SER A 45 -13.10 2.15 -12.91
CA SER A 45 -11.90 2.69 -12.27
C SER A 45 -12.23 4.12 -11.84
N THR A 46 -13.25 4.29 -11.00
CA THR A 46 -13.35 5.50 -10.19
C THR A 46 -12.40 5.25 -9.04
N ALA A 47 -11.12 5.61 -9.23
CA ALA A 47 -10.21 5.67 -8.11
C ALA A 47 -10.86 6.58 -7.06
N PRO A 48 -10.90 6.17 -5.77
CA PRO A 48 -11.45 7.03 -4.74
C PRO A 48 -10.68 8.35 -4.73
N ASP A 49 -11.40 9.46 -4.65
CA ASP A 49 -10.76 10.77 -4.52
C ASP A 49 -9.87 10.75 -3.28
N ILE A 50 -8.58 11.01 -3.49
CA ILE A 50 -7.61 11.16 -2.40
C ILE A 50 -8.01 12.43 -1.67
N VAL A 51 -8.62 12.28 -0.50
CA VAL A 51 -8.92 13.40 0.39
C VAL A 51 -7.59 14.06 0.76
N LYS A 52 -7.38 15.29 0.30
CA LYS A 52 -6.26 16.12 0.74
C LYS A 52 -6.47 16.36 2.23
N ILE A 53 -5.67 15.68 3.06
CA ILE A 53 -5.61 15.95 4.49
C ILE A 53 -5.04 17.37 4.58
N GLU A 54 -5.87 18.34 4.96
CA GLU A 54 -5.39 19.68 5.28
C GLU A 54 -4.31 19.56 6.36
N ASP A 55 -3.20 20.29 6.23
CA ASP A 55 -2.10 20.30 7.21
C ASP A 55 -2.49 20.88 8.58
N SER A 56 -3.79 21.09 8.82
CA SER A 56 -4.29 21.50 10.11
C SER A 56 -4.02 20.37 11.11
N PRO A 57 -3.31 20.65 12.21
CA PRO A 57 -3.10 19.65 13.23
C PRO A 57 -4.47 19.22 13.75
N GLY A 58 -4.73 17.91 13.71
CA GLY A 58 -5.97 17.34 14.20
C GLY A 58 -6.19 17.61 15.70
N PRO A 59 -7.27 17.08 16.30
CA PRO A 59 -7.54 17.29 17.72
C PRO A 59 -6.37 16.86 18.61
N LEU A 60 -6.10 17.65 19.66
CA LEU A 60 -5.04 17.39 20.63
C LEU A 60 -5.29 16.06 21.35
N LYS A 61 -4.25 15.22 21.44
CA LYS A 61 -4.31 13.97 22.21
C LYS A 61 -3.83 14.24 23.64
N ASN A 62 -2.54 14.50 23.81
CA ASN A 62 -1.88 14.67 25.11
C ASN A 62 -0.82 15.79 25.06
N ILE A 63 -0.51 16.34 26.23
CA ILE A 63 0.67 17.21 26.46
C ILE A 63 1.77 16.34 27.09
N ILE A 64 2.96 16.35 26.50
CA ILE A 64 4.09 15.48 26.90
C ILE A 64 5.05 16.21 27.85
N LYS A 65 5.40 17.47 27.52
CA LYS A 65 6.33 18.30 28.30
C LYS A 65 5.85 19.73 28.35
N ALA A 66 6.27 20.45 29.38
CA ALA A 66 6.11 21.89 29.50
C ALA A 66 7.47 22.54 29.70
N ARG A 67 7.69 23.72 29.12
CA ARG A 67 8.89 24.54 29.35
C ARG A 67 8.53 26.01 29.48
N LYS A 68 9.34 26.76 30.22
CA LYS A 68 9.24 28.22 30.28
C LYS A 68 10.36 28.82 29.44
N ILE A 69 10.01 29.73 28.54
CA ILE A 69 10.96 30.43 27.67
C ILE A 69 10.72 31.92 27.77
N ARG A 70 11.74 32.72 27.50
CA ARG A 70 11.63 34.17 27.45
C ARG A 70 11.76 34.63 25.99
N LEU A 71 10.66 35.09 25.41
CA LEU A 71 10.60 35.62 24.05
C LEU A 71 10.18 37.09 24.10
N ASN A 72 10.92 37.95 23.41
CA ASN A 72 10.66 39.39 23.35
C ASN A 72 10.53 40.03 24.75
N GLY A 73 11.40 39.60 25.68
CA GLY A 73 11.42 40.08 27.06
C GLY A 73 10.31 39.54 27.96
N LYS A 74 9.31 38.82 27.42
CA LYS A 74 8.20 38.23 28.16
C LYS A 74 8.42 36.75 28.41
N ASP A 75 8.10 36.32 29.62
CA ASP A 75 8.10 34.92 30.00
C ASP A 75 6.84 34.23 29.46
N GLN A 76 7.02 33.19 28.66
CA GLN A 76 5.95 32.36 28.07
C GLN A 76 6.13 30.90 28.45
N ARG A 77 5.02 30.18 28.61
CA ARG A 77 5.02 28.71 28.78
C ARG A 77 4.70 28.06 27.45
N GLN A 78 5.56 27.15 27.01
CA GLN A 78 5.37 26.30 25.83
C GLN A 78 5.11 24.86 26.25
N TYR A 79 4.39 24.12 25.41
CA TYR A 79 3.97 22.76 25.69
C TYR A 79 4.28 21.90 24.47
N LEU A 80 5.01 20.80 24.68
CA LEU A 80 5.19 19.78 23.65
C LEU A 80 3.89 18.96 23.55
N VAL A 81 3.24 19.03 22.40
CA VAL A 81 1.92 18.45 22.16
C VAL A 81 2.01 17.29 21.17
N ARG A 82 1.22 16.23 21.43
CA ARG A 82 0.91 15.17 20.47
C ARG A 82 -0.54 15.26 20.00
N PHE A 83 -0.74 15.26 18.69
CA PHE A 83 -2.07 15.27 18.07
C PHE A 83 -2.61 13.85 17.85
N LYS A 84 -3.94 13.70 17.77
CA LYS A 84 -4.56 12.41 17.46
C LYS A 84 -4.16 11.98 16.04
N ASN A 85 -3.95 10.67 15.88
CA ASN A 85 -3.56 10.03 14.61
C ASN A 85 -2.21 10.49 14.04
N GLN A 86 -1.35 11.13 14.84
CA GLN A 86 0.03 11.46 14.47
C GLN A 86 1.03 10.57 15.21
N ILE A 87 2.17 10.33 14.54
CA ILE A 87 3.29 9.55 15.06
C ILE A 87 4.13 10.45 15.99
N ALA A 88 4.87 9.84 16.91
CA ALA A 88 5.73 10.55 17.86
C ALA A 88 6.72 11.54 17.21
N ASP A 89 7.17 11.27 15.99
CA ASP A 89 8.11 12.12 15.25
C ASP A 89 7.47 13.46 14.80
N GLN A 90 6.14 13.59 14.86
CA GLN A 90 5.40 14.79 14.49
C GLN A 90 5.03 15.68 15.69
N ASP A 91 5.52 15.39 16.90
CA ASP A 91 5.25 16.21 18.09
C ASP A 91 5.84 17.63 17.94
N LYS A 92 5.10 18.67 18.35
CA LYS A 92 5.49 20.10 18.21
C LYS A 92 5.42 20.85 19.55
N TRP A 93 6.34 21.81 19.75
CA TRP A 93 6.46 22.68 20.94
C TRP A 93 5.58 23.94 20.87
#